data_AF-A0A963IHT0-F1
#
_entry.id   AF-A0A963IHT0-F1
#
_cell.length_a   1.000
_cell.length_b   1.000
_cell.length_c   1.000
_cell.angle_alpha   90.00
_cell.angle_beta   90.00
_cell.angle_gamma   90.00
#
_symmetry.space_group_name_H-M   'P 1'
#
loop_
_entity.id
_entity.type
_entity.pdbx_description
1 polymer ?
#
loop_
_entity_poly.entity_id
_entity_poly.type
_entity_poly.pdbx_seq_one_letter_code
_entity_poly.pdbx_strand_id
1 'polypeptide(L)'
;MTQLDGAELSARLGAMLGATVFKGMPSVTAKQLTKAGIALCTHRHLLEAESIVPPAFTREAVIAAAPHLTDLEVDALCRQPARKNPPPAELSAHIRRLALQRVNEYRLVPCHLRAVASTGETLEIAAQLNLTNGGVLVEDAHRKTKLKTGQAPIAVTIDATDLELPADLGGHTLGGPLLEVAIGAMVPHRAMLLACWEAQNQAAA
;
A
#
# COMPACT_ATOMS: atom_id res chain seq x y z
N MET A 1 1.04 4.96 -12.94
CA MET A 1 1.99 4.82 -14.07
C MET A 1 1.80 3.41 -14.60
N THR A 2 1.37 3.29 -15.85
CA THR A 2 1.22 2.01 -16.56
C THR A 2 2.57 1.30 -16.50
N GLN A 3 2.58 0.04 -16.04
CA GLN A 3 3.75 -0.83 -16.20
C GLN A 3 4.07 -0.81 -17.69
N LEU A 4 5.22 -0.23 -18.07
CA LEU A 4 5.67 -0.29 -19.46
C LEU A 4 5.92 -1.77 -19.76
N ASP A 5 5.37 -2.26 -20.87
CA ASP A 5 5.71 -3.59 -21.33
C ASP A 5 7.23 -3.66 -21.62
N GLY A 6 7.80 -4.87 -21.57
CA GLY A 6 9.24 -5.05 -21.76
C GLY A 6 9.76 -4.56 -23.11
N ALA A 7 8.93 -4.58 -24.15
CA ALA A 7 9.30 -4.11 -25.49
C ALA A 7 9.30 -2.58 -25.58
N GLU A 8 8.35 -1.90 -24.95
CA GLU A 8 8.25 -0.45 -24.89
C GLU A 8 9.37 0.13 -24.02
N LEU A 9 9.70 -0.52 -22.90
CA LEU A 9 10.85 -0.15 -22.08
C LEU A 9 12.16 -0.30 -22.86
N SER A 10 12.33 -1.42 -23.56
CA SER A 10 13.50 -1.67 -24.42
C SER A 10 13.61 -0.65 -25.55
N ALA A 11 12.51 -0.29 -26.20
CA ALA A 11 12.48 0.72 -27.25
C ALA A 11 12.86 2.12 -26.73
N ARG A 12 12.35 2.51 -25.54
CA ARG A 12 12.68 3.80 -24.91
C ARG A 12 14.14 3.87 -24.47
N LEU A 13 14.65 2.82 -23.82
CA LEU A 13 16.07 2.71 -23.46
C LEU A 13 16.96 2.71 -24.71
N GLY A 14 16.49 2.03 -25.76
CA GLY A 14 17.03 2.05 -27.12
C GLY A 14 17.23 3.47 -27.66
N ALA A 15 16.18 4.28 -27.56
CA ALA A 15 16.20 5.67 -28.00
C ALA A 15 17.12 6.55 -27.13
N MET A 16 17.14 6.36 -25.80
CA MET A 16 17.97 7.15 -24.89
C MET A 16 19.47 6.88 -25.03
N LEU A 17 19.87 5.61 -25.17
CA LEU A 17 21.27 5.23 -25.41
C LEU A 17 21.73 5.63 -26.83
N GLY A 18 20.76 5.79 -27.75
CA GLY A 18 20.98 6.29 -29.09
C GLY A 18 21.56 5.25 -30.05
N ALA A 19 21.41 5.53 -31.35
CA ALA A 19 21.88 4.65 -32.41
C ALA A 19 23.40 4.40 -32.36
N THR A 20 24.16 5.32 -31.77
CA THR A 20 25.62 5.22 -31.66
C THR A 20 26.06 4.05 -30.79
N VAL A 21 25.37 3.76 -29.69
CA VAL A 21 25.70 2.64 -28.81
C VAL A 21 25.37 1.31 -29.50
N PHE A 22 24.15 1.17 -30.01
CA PHE A 22 23.70 -0.08 -30.62
C PHE A 22 24.34 -0.38 -31.98
N LYS A 23 24.71 0.64 -32.78
CA LYS A 23 25.47 0.45 -34.02
C LYS A 23 26.98 0.38 -33.78
N GLY A 24 27.48 0.99 -32.70
CA GLY A 24 28.89 1.01 -32.33
C GLY A 24 29.36 -0.31 -31.73
N MET A 25 28.58 -0.93 -30.85
CA MET A 25 28.95 -2.19 -30.20
C MET A 25 29.29 -3.31 -31.19
N PRO A 26 28.45 -3.64 -32.21
CA PRO A 26 28.81 -4.65 -33.20
C PRO A 26 30.11 -4.33 -33.96
N SER A 27 30.35 -3.05 -34.26
CA SER A 27 31.54 -2.61 -35.00
C SER A 27 32.83 -2.77 -34.17
N VAL A 28 32.79 -2.40 -32.89
CA VAL A 28 33.94 -2.60 -31.98
C VAL A 28 34.18 -4.09 -31.75
N THR A 29 33.12 -4.86 -31.49
CA THR A 29 33.19 -6.31 -31.29
C THR A 29 33.77 -7.01 -32.52
N ALA A 30 33.28 -6.70 -33.73
CA ALA A 30 33.80 -7.26 -34.98
C ALA A 30 35.28 -6.96 -35.19
N LYS A 31 35.72 -5.72 -34.91
CA LYS A 31 37.13 -5.33 -35.04
C LYS A 31 38.04 -6.12 -34.09
N GLN A 32 37.61 -6.34 -32.84
CA GLN A 32 38.42 -7.11 -31.89
C GLN A 32 38.44 -8.60 -32.24
N LEU A 33 37.31 -9.18 -32.65
CA LEU A 33 37.24 -10.58 -33.09
C LEU A 33 38.06 -10.84 -34.36
N THR A 34 38.08 -9.88 -35.30
CA THR A 34 38.85 -10.00 -36.55
C THR A 34 40.36 -10.08 -36.27
N LYS A 35 40.88 -9.37 -35.25
CA LYS A 35 42.29 -9.50 -34.83
C LYS A 35 42.63 -10.92 -34.35
N ALA A 36 41.63 -11.66 -33.88
CA ALA A 36 41.75 -13.06 -33.49
C ALA A 36 41.33 -14.04 -34.62
N GLY A 37 41.12 -13.55 -35.85
CA GLY A 37 40.70 -14.38 -36.98
C GLY A 37 39.24 -14.85 -36.95
N ILE A 38 38.40 -14.26 -36.10
CA ILE A 38 37.00 -14.65 -35.91
C ILE A 38 36.08 -13.62 -36.59
N ALA A 39 35.14 -14.11 -37.40
CA ALA A 39 34.12 -13.27 -38.04
C ALA A 39 32.87 -13.15 -37.16
N LEU A 40 32.36 -11.93 -37.00
CA LEU A 40 31.10 -11.69 -36.28
C LEU A 40 29.90 -11.91 -37.22
N CYS A 41 29.11 -12.95 -36.97
CA CYS A 41 27.93 -13.25 -37.79
C CYS A 41 26.67 -12.50 -37.31
N THR A 42 26.43 -12.47 -35.99
CA THR A 42 25.22 -11.89 -35.39
C THR A 42 25.55 -11.28 -34.04
N HIS A 43 24.86 -10.19 -33.67
CA HIS A 43 25.04 -9.51 -32.39
C HIS A 43 23.69 -9.34 -31.69
N ARG A 44 23.54 -9.93 -30.50
CA ARG A 44 22.40 -9.75 -29.58
C ARG A 44 22.91 -9.18 -28.26
N HIS A 45 22.15 -8.28 -27.64
CA HIS A 45 22.48 -7.72 -26.34
C HIS A 45 21.30 -7.91 -25.38
N LEU A 46 21.62 -8.10 -24.10
CA LEU A 46 20.68 -8.04 -22.99
C LEU A 46 20.83 -6.68 -22.34
N LEU A 47 19.72 -6.03 -22.03
CA LEU A 47 19.71 -4.75 -21.33
C LEU A 47 18.99 -4.93 -20.00
N GLU A 48 19.75 -4.75 -18.92
CA GLU A 48 19.24 -4.68 -17.55
C GLU A 48 19.48 -3.25 -17.05
N ALA A 49 18.45 -2.63 -16.49
CA ALA A 49 18.50 -1.25 -16.03
C ALA A 49 17.85 -1.12 -14.66
N GLU A 50 18.52 -0.40 -13.77
CA GLU A 50 18.01 -0.01 -12.45
C GLU A 50 17.96 1.52 -12.34
N SER A 51 16.96 2.03 -11.62
CA SER A 51 16.87 3.46 -11.35
C SER A 51 17.89 3.87 -10.30
N ILE A 52 18.81 4.78 -10.67
CA ILE A 52 19.77 5.39 -9.74
C ILE A 52 19.19 6.59 -8.97
N VAL A 53 17.95 7.00 -9.27
CA VAL A 53 17.29 8.11 -8.58
C VAL A 53 16.92 7.65 -7.16
N PRO A 54 17.31 8.39 -6.11
CA PRO A 54 16.95 8.04 -4.75
C PRO A 54 15.42 8.04 -4.59
N PRO A 55 14.86 7.17 -3.74
CA PRO A 55 13.43 7.14 -3.50
C PRO A 55 12.96 8.50 -2.96
N ALA A 56 11.80 8.95 -3.41
CA ALA A 56 11.21 10.22 -2.99
C ALA A 56 10.81 10.21 -1.50
N PHE A 57 10.47 9.03 -0.98
CA PHE A 57 10.07 8.83 0.41
C PHE A 57 10.75 7.58 0.98
N THR A 58 11.06 7.61 2.28
CA THR A 58 11.53 6.42 2.98
C THR A 58 10.37 5.42 3.18
N ARG A 59 10.69 4.13 3.28
CA ARG A 59 9.66 3.09 3.52
C ARG A 59 8.94 3.33 4.83
N GLU A 60 9.67 3.74 5.87
CA GLU A 60 9.14 3.99 7.21
C GLU A 60 8.12 5.13 7.18
N ALA A 61 8.39 6.21 6.45
CA ALA A 61 7.45 7.33 6.31
C ALA A 61 6.19 6.91 5.55
N VAL A 62 6.33 6.06 4.53
CA VAL A 62 5.19 5.51 3.79
C VAL A 62 4.35 4.58 4.65
N ILE A 63 4.98 3.64 5.37
CA ILE A 63 4.29 2.71 6.26
C ILE A 63 3.57 3.44 7.39
N ALA A 64 4.21 4.45 7.98
CA ALA A 64 3.61 5.25 9.04
C ALA A 64 2.37 6.01 8.58
N ALA A 65 2.40 6.57 7.36
CA ALA A 65 1.27 7.31 6.80
C ALA A 65 0.19 6.38 6.22
N ALA A 66 0.54 5.22 5.69
CA ALA A 66 -0.33 4.37 4.89
C ALA A 66 -0.10 2.87 5.17
N PRO A 67 -0.37 2.38 6.39
CA PRO A 67 -0.06 1.00 6.78
C PRO A 67 -0.82 -0.06 5.97
N HIS A 68 -1.97 0.28 5.40
CA HIS A 68 -2.76 -0.59 4.52
C HIS A 68 -2.08 -1.00 3.20
N LEU A 69 -1.00 -0.32 2.77
CA LEU A 69 -0.30 -0.69 1.53
C LEU A 69 0.49 -1.98 1.75
N THR A 70 0.48 -2.88 0.76
CA THR A 70 1.37 -4.04 0.68
C THR A 70 2.82 -3.61 0.44
N ASP A 71 3.79 -4.50 0.63
CA ASP A 71 5.21 -4.15 0.46
C ASP A 71 5.53 -3.70 -0.97
N LEU A 72 4.93 -4.34 -1.97
CA LEU A 72 5.07 -3.96 -3.38
C LEU A 72 4.51 -2.55 -3.65
N GLU A 73 3.39 -2.20 -3.01
CA GLU A 73 2.78 -0.88 -3.15
C GLU A 73 3.56 0.20 -2.42
N VAL A 74 4.13 -0.11 -1.26
CA VAL A 74 5.06 0.77 -0.53
C VAL A 74 6.26 1.08 -1.42
N ASP A 75 6.91 0.06 -1.99
CA ASP A 75 8.05 0.24 -2.89
C ASP A 75 7.71 1.07 -4.12
N ALA A 76 6.53 0.82 -4.71
CA ALA A 76 6.06 1.59 -5.84
C ALA A 76 5.82 3.07 -5.50
N LEU A 77 5.34 3.37 -4.29
CA LEU A 77 5.13 4.74 -3.83
C LEU A 77 6.45 5.43 -3.49
N CYS A 78 7.39 4.74 -2.83
CA CYS A 78 8.74 5.25 -2.54
C CYS A 78 9.47 5.69 -3.80
N ARG A 79 9.29 4.98 -4.92
CA ARG A 79 9.94 5.27 -6.22
C ARG A 79 9.17 6.29 -7.07
N GLN A 80 8.00 6.74 -6.63
CA GLN A 80 7.21 7.71 -7.39
C GLN A 80 7.95 9.05 -7.45
N PRO A 81 8.10 9.67 -8.63
CA PRO A 81 8.72 10.99 -8.73
C PRO A 81 7.86 12.04 -8.00
N ALA A 82 8.41 12.63 -6.95
CA ALA A 82 7.80 13.78 -6.27
C ALA A 82 8.27 15.08 -6.93
N ARG A 83 7.34 15.84 -7.51
CA ARG A 83 7.66 17.13 -8.16
C ARG A 83 8.09 18.22 -7.17
N LYS A 84 7.67 18.11 -5.90
CA LYS A 84 7.99 19.05 -4.82
C LYS A 84 7.90 18.32 -3.49
N ASN A 85 8.95 18.40 -2.68
CA ASN A 85 8.90 17.85 -1.32
C ASN A 85 8.04 18.76 -0.44
N PRO A 86 7.01 18.23 0.23
CA PRO A 86 6.22 19.00 1.19
C PRO A 86 7.07 19.34 2.43
N PRO A 87 6.68 20.37 3.20
CA PRO A 87 7.26 20.63 4.51
C PRO A 87 7.17 19.39 5.42
N PRO A 88 8.10 19.20 6.39
CA PRO A 88 8.08 18.03 7.27
C PRO A 88 6.75 17.80 8.01
N ALA A 89 6.08 18.89 8.42
CA ALA A 89 4.78 18.83 9.10
C ALA A 89 3.64 18.30 8.22
N GLU A 90 3.73 18.49 6.90
CA GLU A 90 2.71 18.08 5.93
C GLU A 90 3.06 16.77 5.22
N LEU A 91 4.27 16.25 5.45
CA LEU A 91 4.80 15.09 4.74
C LEU A 91 3.90 13.86 4.89
N SER A 92 3.46 13.55 6.11
CA SER A 92 2.58 12.40 6.37
C SER A 92 1.26 12.53 5.61
N ALA A 93 0.60 13.69 5.69
CA ALA A 93 -0.66 13.94 4.98
C ALA A 93 -0.50 13.91 3.46
N HIS A 94 0.64 14.37 2.94
CA HIS A 94 0.98 14.30 1.53
C HIS A 94 1.15 12.85 1.06
N ILE A 95 1.98 12.06 1.75
CA ILE A 95 2.20 10.64 1.46
C ILE A 95 0.88 9.88 1.51
N ARG A 96 0.07 10.13 2.55
CA ARG A 96 -1.27 9.54 2.70
C ARG A 96 -2.16 9.82 1.49
N ARG A 97 -2.18 11.06 1.01
CA ARG A 97 -2.96 11.45 -0.16
C ARG A 97 -2.51 10.72 -1.42
N LEU A 98 -1.20 10.59 -1.63
CA LEU A 98 -0.65 9.84 -2.76
C LEU A 98 -0.97 8.34 -2.66
N ALA A 99 -0.89 7.77 -1.46
CA ALA A 99 -1.26 6.38 -1.20
C ALA A 99 -2.73 6.14 -1.57
N LEU A 100 -3.65 6.98 -1.10
CA LEU A 100 -5.08 6.87 -1.40
C LEU A 100 -5.41 7.12 -2.87
N GLN A 101 -4.66 7.97 -3.57
CA GLN A 101 -4.82 8.13 -5.02
C GLN A 101 -4.45 6.86 -5.79
N ARG A 102 -3.56 6.04 -5.23
CA ARG A 102 -3.10 4.79 -5.85
C ARG A 102 -3.96 3.59 -5.46
N VAL A 103 -4.30 3.49 -4.18
CA VAL A 103 -5.03 2.38 -3.57
C VAL A 103 -6.13 2.99 -2.69
N ASN A 104 -7.36 3.02 -3.20
CA ASN A 104 -8.54 3.53 -2.49
C ASN A 104 -9.60 2.44 -2.26
N GLU A 105 -9.28 1.19 -2.56
CA GLU A 105 -10.18 0.08 -2.28
C GLU A 105 -10.34 -0.13 -0.78
N TYR A 106 -11.47 -0.71 -0.38
CA TYR A 106 -11.70 -1.09 1.00
C TYR A 106 -10.99 -2.40 1.29
N ARG A 107 -9.98 -2.33 2.15
CA ARG A 107 -9.25 -3.50 2.67
C ARG A 107 -9.85 -3.85 4.01
N LEU A 108 -10.86 -4.69 3.96
CA LEU A 108 -11.66 -5.07 5.12
C LEU A 108 -11.03 -6.29 5.79
N VAL A 109 -11.00 -6.29 7.12
CA VAL A 109 -10.60 -7.43 7.94
C VAL A 109 -11.73 -7.71 8.94
N PRO A 110 -12.18 -8.95 9.13
CA PRO A 110 -13.23 -9.27 10.08
C PRO A 110 -12.75 -9.00 11.51
N CYS A 111 -13.61 -8.41 12.31
CA CYS A 111 -13.30 -8.09 13.69
C CYS A 111 -14.55 -8.11 14.55
N HIS A 112 -14.38 -8.18 15.86
CA HIS A 112 -15.46 -8.09 16.83
C HIS A 112 -15.14 -6.96 17.82
N LEU A 113 -16.18 -6.29 18.31
CA LEU A 113 -16.02 -5.20 19.26
C LEU A 113 -16.92 -5.40 20.47
N ARG A 114 -16.39 -5.05 21.64
CA ARG A 114 -17.12 -5.05 22.91
C ARG A 114 -17.41 -3.62 23.32
N ALA A 115 -18.67 -3.20 23.21
CA ALA A 115 -19.08 -1.83 23.47
C ALA A 115 -20.27 -1.76 24.42
N VAL A 116 -20.42 -0.64 25.12
CA VAL A 116 -21.58 -0.39 25.98
C VAL A 116 -22.65 0.35 25.18
N ALA A 117 -23.86 -0.20 25.15
CA ALA A 117 -25.05 0.44 24.58
C ALA A 117 -25.50 1.63 25.44
N SER A 118 -26.30 2.54 24.87
CA SER A 118 -26.89 3.66 25.62
C SER A 118 -27.81 3.21 26.75
N THR A 119 -28.33 1.98 26.69
CA THR A 119 -29.10 1.32 27.75
C THR A 119 -28.25 0.86 28.93
N GLY A 120 -26.92 0.85 28.79
CA GLY A 120 -25.97 0.35 29.79
C GLY A 120 -25.57 -1.12 29.61
N GLU A 121 -26.20 -1.86 28.70
CA GLU A 121 -25.84 -3.24 28.36
C GLU A 121 -24.50 -3.30 27.62
N THR A 122 -23.67 -4.29 27.93
CA THR A 122 -22.46 -4.60 27.17
C THR A 122 -22.82 -5.53 26.01
N LEU A 123 -22.48 -5.11 24.80
CA LEU A 123 -22.74 -5.83 23.57
C LEU A 123 -21.43 -6.29 22.94
N GLU A 124 -21.45 -7.49 22.37
CA GLU A 124 -20.45 -7.96 21.41
C GLU A 124 -21.04 -7.84 20.02
N ILE A 125 -20.32 -7.16 19.12
CA ILE A 125 -20.81 -6.79 17.79
C ILE A 125 -19.78 -7.26 16.77
N ALA A 126 -20.23 -8.08 15.82
CA ALA A 126 -19.45 -8.43 14.64
C ALA A 126 -19.34 -7.20 13.71
N ALA A 127 -18.15 -7.00 13.16
CA ALA A 127 -17.80 -5.84 12.36
C ALA A 127 -16.67 -6.15 11.37
N GLN A 128 -16.31 -5.14 10.57
CA GLN A 128 -15.17 -5.19 9.68
C GLN A 128 -14.32 -3.93 9.85
N LEU A 129 -13.05 -4.10 10.14
CA LEU A 129 -12.08 -3.00 10.17
C LEU A 129 -11.60 -2.72 8.75
N ASN A 130 -11.78 -1.48 8.29
CA ASN A 130 -11.20 -1.01 7.04
C ASN A 130 -9.78 -0.51 7.27
N LEU A 131 -8.78 -1.31 6.90
CA LEU A 131 -7.36 -0.95 7.01
C LEU A 131 -7.06 0.33 6.24
N THR A 132 -7.78 0.58 5.14
CA THR A 132 -7.52 1.74 4.28
C THR A 132 -7.73 3.03 5.03
N ASN A 133 -8.76 3.19 5.87
CA ASN A 133 -9.08 4.46 6.54
C ASN A 133 -9.26 4.38 8.07
N GLY A 134 -9.16 3.19 8.66
CA GLY A 134 -9.36 2.97 10.10
C GLY A 134 -10.82 2.87 10.53
N GLY A 135 -11.79 3.01 9.61
CA GLY A 135 -13.21 2.93 9.94
C GLY A 135 -13.63 1.51 10.28
N VAL A 136 -14.45 1.35 11.32
CA VAL A 136 -15.03 0.06 11.71
C VAL A 136 -16.49 0.03 11.26
N LEU A 137 -16.80 -0.91 10.38
CA LEU A 137 -18.12 -1.11 9.79
C LEU A 137 -18.87 -2.19 10.58
N VAL A 138 -19.89 -1.79 11.32
CA VAL A 138 -20.77 -2.73 12.02
C VAL A 138 -21.74 -3.40 11.06
N GLU A 139 -22.13 -4.64 11.37
CA GLU A 139 -23.15 -5.36 10.60
C GLU A 139 -24.53 -4.69 10.65
N ASP A 140 -25.36 -5.01 9.65
CA ASP A 140 -26.70 -4.44 9.45
C ASP A 140 -27.60 -4.56 10.69
N ALA A 141 -27.48 -5.66 11.44
CA ALA A 141 -28.22 -5.90 12.68
C ALA A 141 -27.96 -4.83 13.75
N HIS A 142 -26.76 -4.25 13.76
CA HIS A 142 -26.30 -3.29 14.76
C HIS A 142 -26.26 -1.84 14.26
N ARG A 143 -26.67 -1.57 13.01
CA ARG A 143 -26.73 -0.19 12.47
C ARG A 143 -27.60 0.76 13.30
N LYS A 144 -28.67 0.26 13.94
CA LYS A 144 -29.55 1.09 14.78
C LYS A 144 -29.14 1.10 16.25
N THR A 145 -28.09 0.36 16.61
CA THR A 145 -27.62 0.28 17.99
C THR A 145 -26.98 1.60 18.39
N LYS A 146 -27.56 2.24 19.41
CA LYS A 146 -26.98 3.43 20.02
C LYS A 146 -25.97 3.00 21.07
N LEU A 147 -24.70 3.27 20.81
CA LEU A 147 -23.61 3.11 21.77
C LEU A 147 -23.53 4.30 22.73
N LYS A 148 -23.07 4.05 23.96
CA LYS A 148 -22.89 5.07 25.00
C LYS A 148 -21.80 6.07 24.59
N THR A 149 -22.16 7.35 24.53
CA THR A 149 -21.18 8.44 24.29
C THR A 149 -20.27 8.61 25.51
N GLY A 150 -18.98 8.90 25.27
CA GLY A 150 -18.00 9.15 26.34
C GLY A 150 -17.60 7.90 27.13
N GLN A 151 -17.86 6.70 26.61
CA GLN A 151 -17.25 5.48 27.14
C GLN A 151 -15.74 5.46 26.83
N ALA A 152 -15.00 4.61 27.55
CA ALA A 152 -13.59 4.36 27.24
C ALA A 152 -13.44 3.84 25.79
N PRO A 153 -12.25 3.97 25.18
CA PRO A 153 -12.00 3.43 23.84
C PRO A 153 -12.48 1.98 23.72
N ILE A 154 -13.21 1.71 22.65
CA ILE A 154 -13.83 0.40 22.40
C ILE A 154 -12.74 -0.53 21.87
N ALA A 155 -12.58 -1.70 22.50
CA ALA A 155 -11.65 -2.71 22.02
C ALA A 155 -12.20 -3.36 20.74
N VAL A 156 -11.42 -3.31 19.67
CA VAL A 156 -11.67 -3.99 18.39
C VAL A 156 -10.69 -5.16 18.29
N THR A 157 -11.21 -6.38 18.47
CA THR A 157 -10.44 -7.61 18.38
C THR A 157 -10.46 -8.10 16.94
N ILE A 158 -9.29 -8.35 16.34
CA ILE A 158 -9.18 -8.83 14.97
C ILE A 158 -9.34 -10.35 14.93
N ASP A 159 -10.26 -10.85 14.10
CA ASP A 159 -10.59 -12.27 14.04
C ASP A 159 -9.37 -13.11 13.64
N ALA A 160 -9.28 -14.32 14.19
CA ALA A 160 -8.14 -15.23 14.01
C ALA A 160 -6.80 -14.70 14.55
N THR A 161 -6.81 -13.65 15.37
CA THR A 161 -5.64 -13.11 16.07
C THR A 161 -5.96 -12.74 17.52
N ASP A 162 -4.93 -12.55 18.33
CA ASP A 162 -5.07 -11.99 19.69
C ASP A 162 -4.90 -10.45 19.70
N LEU A 163 -5.03 -9.79 18.55
CA LEU A 163 -4.84 -8.35 18.44
C LEU A 163 -6.09 -7.57 18.86
N GLU A 164 -5.90 -6.63 19.77
CA GLU A 164 -6.88 -5.61 20.10
C GLU A 164 -6.39 -4.22 19.70
N LEU A 165 -7.24 -3.49 18.98
CA LEU A 165 -7.00 -2.10 18.58
C LEU A 165 -8.04 -1.20 19.26
N PRO A 166 -7.64 -0.04 19.82
CA PRO A 166 -8.59 0.90 20.39
C PRO A 166 -9.30 1.65 19.27
N ALA A 167 -10.63 1.71 19.36
CA ALA A 167 -11.48 2.54 18.51
C ALA A 167 -12.21 3.62 19.31
N ASP A 168 -12.26 4.82 18.73
CA ASP A 168 -13.02 5.93 19.27
C ASP A 168 -14.41 5.99 18.64
N LEU A 169 -15.41 6.35 19.47
CA LEU A 169 -16.78 6.59 19.00
C LEU A 169 -16.93 8.07 18.62
N GLY A 170 -16.88 8.36 17.31
CA GLY A 170 -17.05 9.70 16.74
C GLY A 170 -18.52 10.18 16.70
N GLY A 171 -19.48 9.31 17.02
CA GLY A 171 -20.90 9.62 17.09
C GLY A 171 -21.76 8.57 16.40
N HIS A 172 -22.94 8.99 15.94
CA HIS A 172 -23.89 8.12 15.23
C HIS A 172 -24.34 8.81 13.95
N THR A 173 -24.34 8.07 12.85
CA THR A 173 -24.84 8.51 11.55
C THR A 173 -26.08 7.70 11.17
N LEU A 174 -26.69 8.03 10.02
CA LEU A 174 -27.75 7.20 9.44
C LEU A 174 -27.29 5.76 9.14
N GLY A 175 -25.97 5.56 8.93
CA GLY A 175 -25.36 4.25 8.72
C GLY A 175 -25.02 3.49 9.99
N GLY A 176 -25.18 4.09 11.17
CA GLY A 176 -24.87 3.50 12.47
C GLY A 176 -23.74 4.21 13.22
N PRO A 177 -23.18 3.58 14.28
CA PRO A 177 -22.11 4.16 15.07
C PRO A 177 -20.87 4.42 14.21
N LEU A 178 -20.32 5.63 14.30
CA LEU A 178 -19.06 5.98 13.65
C LEU A 178 -17.91 5.59 14.58
N LEU A 179 -17.22 4.51 14.24
CA LEU A 179 -16.12 3.95 15.01
C LEU A 179 -14.84 4.05 14.18
N GLU A 180 -13.78 4.58 14.78
CA GLU A 180 -12.50 4.80 14.10
C GLU A 180 -11.32 4.30 14.92
N VAL A 181 -10.51 3.44 14.33
CA VAL A 181 -9.18 3.07 14.80
C VAL A 181 -8.17 4.03 14.19
N ALA A 182 -7.36 4.66 15.03
CA ALA A 182 -6.32 5.57 14.56
C ALA A 182 -5.32 4.86 13.63
N ILE A 183 -4.98 5.48 12.49
CA ILE A 183 -4.01 4.92 11.53
C ILE A 183 -2.69 4.54 12.20
N GLY A 184 -2.21 5.38 13.12
CA GLY A 184 -0.98 5.13 13.87
C GLY A 184 -1.03 3.87 14.74
N ALA A 185 -2.20 3.48 15.24
CA ALA A 185 -2.38 2.26 16.03
C ALA A 185 -2.24 0.99 15.17
N MET A 186 -2.51 1.06 13.86
CA MET A 186 -2.36 -0.07 12.95
C MET A 186 -0.90 -0.32 12.53
N VAL A 187 -0.05 0.70 12.56
CA VAL A 187 1.34 0.63 12.05
C VAL A 187 2.16 -0.51 12.69
N PRO A 188 2.19 -0.70 14.03
CA PRO A 188 2.95 -1.77 14.65
C PRO A 188 2.48 -3.18 14.25
N HIS A 189 1.22 -3.29 13.82
CA HIS A 189 0.57 -4.56 13.52
C HIS A 189 0.36 -4.78 12.02
N ARG A 190 0.94 -3.92 11.18
CA ARG A 190 0.75 -3.90 9.73
C ARG A 190 0.87 -5.29 9.09
N ALA A 191 1.96 -6.01 9.37
CA ALA A 191 2.22 -7.30 8.73
C ALA A 191 1.10 -8.31 9.00
N MET A 192 0.64 -8.37 10.26
CA MET A 192 -0.45 -9.27 10.66
C MET A 192 -1.79 -8.85 10.05
N LEU A 193 -2.11 -7.55 10.06
CA LEU A 193 -3.35 -7.04 9.48
C LEU A 193 -3.43 -7.30 7.97
N LEU A 194 -2.32 -7.11 7.25
CA LEU A 194 -2.23 -7.43 5.81
C LEU A 194 -2.38 -8.92 5.56
N ALA A 195 -1.75 -9.78 6.36
CA ALA A 195 -1.90 -11.22 6.24
C ALA A 195 -3.35 -11.67 6.46
N CYS A 196 -4.07 -11.06 7.41
CA CYS A 196 -5.50 -11.35 7.62
C CYS A 196 -6.35 -10.97 6.42
N TRP A 197 -6.11 -9.78 5.86
CA TRP A 197 -6.79 -9.31 4.65
C TRP A 197 -6.51 -10.20 3.44
N GLU A 198 -5.25 -10.59 3.22
CA GLU A 198 -4.86 -11.49 2.12
C GLU A 198 -5.50 -12.87 2.26
N ALA A 199 -5.51 -13.44 3.47
CA ALA A 199 -6.16 -14.72 3.75
C ALA A 199 -7.67 -14.67 3.48
N GLN A 200 -8.34 -13.58 3.85
CA GLN A 200 -9.76 -13.39 3.57
C GLN A 200 -10.05 -13.33 2.07
N ASN A 201 -9.24 -12.60 1.30
CA ASN A 201 -9.41 -12.51 -0.15
C ASN A 201 -9.19 -13.84 -0.86
N GLN A 202 -8.25 -14.66 -0.36
CA GLN A 202 -8.02 -16.01 -0.89
C GLN A 202 -9.18 -16.96 -0.58
N ALA A 203 -9.78 -16.85 0.61
CA ALA A 203 -10.94 -17.67 0.99
C ALA A 203 -12.22 -17.31 0.21
N ALA A 204 -12.29 -16.09 -0.35
CA ALA A 204 -13.41 -15.60 -1.13
C ALA A 204 -13.28 -15.84 -2.66
N ALA A 205 -12.12 -16.31 -3.13
CA ALA A 205 -11.81 -16.57 -4.54
C ALA A 205 -12.09 -18.03 -4.95
#